data_AF-A0A7K8SPQ7-F1
#
_entry.id   AF-A0A7K8SPQ7-F1
#
_cell.length_a   1.000
_cell.length_b   1.000
_cell.length_c   1.000
_cell.angle_alpha   90.00
_cell.angle_beta   90.00
_cell.angle_gamma   90.00
#
_symmetry.space_group_name_H-M   'P 1'
#
loop_
_entity.id
_entity.type
_entity.pdbx_description
1 polymer ?
#
loop_
_entity_poly.entity_id
_entity_poly.type
_entity_poly.pdbx_seq_one_letter_code
_entity_poly.pdbx_strand_id
1 'polypeptide(L)'
;VLFHSCSVVFLDTSVSILSWNLSELAYGADTAKLEYKLVAGEHGLVIRVKGFNQKLPHFLYSQLIIDHLSDFGFTPAVFEVIKEELKKTYFSMLITSEVLAK
;
A
#
# COMPACT_ATOMS: atom_id res chain seq x y z
N VAL A 1 -15.34 -12.69 15.37
CA VAL A 1 -15.49 -12.10 14.02
C VAL A 1 -15.19 -10.60 14.00
N LEU A 2 -15.74 -9.78 14.90
CA LEU A 2 -15.51 -8.32 14.95
C LEU A 2 -14.05 -7.86 15.15
N PHE A 3 -13.21 -8.64 15.86
CA PHE A 3 -11.78 -8.31 16.03
C PHE A 3 -10.95 -8.48 14.76
N HIS A 4 -11.37 -9.37 13.85
CA HIS A 4 -10.61 -9.65 12.64
C HIS A 4 -10.78 -8.52 11.61
N SER A 5 -12.00 -8.00 11.45
CA SER A 5 -12.30 -6.91 10.51
C SER A 5 -11.64 -5.58 10.88
N CYS A 6 -11.49 -5.28 12.18
CA CYS A 6 -10.80 -4.06 12.61
C CYS A 6 -9.30 -4.09 12.24
N SER A 7 -8.68 -5.27 12.34
CA SER A 7 -7.27 -5.46 11.96
C SER A 7 -7.05 -5.34 10.44
N VAL A 8 -8.02 -5.77 9.63
CA VAL A 8 -7.93 -5.70 8.16
C VAL A 8 -8.06 -4.25 7.69
N VAL A 9 -9.06 -3.50 8.20
CA VAL A 9 -9.24 -2.08 7.85
C VAL A 9 -8.03 -1.25 8.29
N PHE A 10 -7.45 -1.56 9.45
CA PHE A 10 -6.20 -0.93 9.90
C PHE A 10 -5.06 -1.22 8.93
N LEU A 11 -4.85 -2.49 8.55
CA LEU A 11 -3.82 -2.87 7.60
C LEU A 11 -4.01 -2.17 6.24
N ASP A 12 -5.22 -2.17 5.69
CA ASP A 12 -5.52 -1.46 4.43
C ASP A 12 -5.22 0.04 4.52
N THR A 13 -5.56 0.66 5.65
CA THR A 13 -5.27 2.08 5.89
C THR A 13 -3.77 2.34 5.99
N SER A 14 -3.03 1.54 6.75
CA SER A 14 -1.58 1.65 6.87
C SER A 14 -0.87 1.42 5.54
N VAL A 15 -1.30 0.42 4.75
CA VAL A 15 -0.74 0.14 3.41
C VAL A 15 -1.05 1.27 2.44
N SER A 16 -2.24 1.84 2.50
CA SER A 16 -2.62 2.97 1.64
C SER A 16 -1.81 4.23 1.95
N ILE A 17 -1.61 4.54 3.23
CA ILE A 17 -0.75 5.65 3.68
C ILE A 17 0.71 5.40 3.26
N LEU A 18 1.21 4.18 3.45
CA LEU A 18 2.57 3.82 3.03
C LEU A 18 2.74 3.98 1.52
N SER A 19 1.76 3.55 0.73
CA SER A 19 1.77 3.72 -0.72
C SER A 19 1.71 5.19 -1.13
N TRP A 20 0.99 6.03 -0.39
CA TRP A 20 0.96 7.47 -0.61
C TRP A 20 2.32 8.11 -0.33
N ASN A 21 2.93 7.80 0.80
CA ASN A 21 4.26 8.33 1.17
C ASN A 21 5.34 7.89 0.16
N LEU A 22 5.24 6.67 -0.35
CA LEU A 22 6.16 6.14 -1.36
C LEU A 22 5.86 6.66 -2.78
N SER A 23 4.73 7.30 -3.02
CA SER A 23 4.35 7.76 -4.38
C SER A 23 5.31 8.79 -4.95
N GLU A 24 5.88 9.66 -4.11
CA GLU A 24 6.92 10.63 -4.50
C GLU A 24 8.21 9.91 -4.93
N LEU A 25 8.54 8.82 -4.23
CA LEU A 25 9.73 8.00 -4.48
C LEU A 25 9.52 7.05 -5.68
N ALA A 26 8.28 6.69 -5.97
CA ALA A 26 7.89 5.90 -7.14
C ALA A 26 8.35 6.54 -8.44
N TYR A 27 8.31 7.87 -8.50
CA TYR A 27 8.76 8.61 -9.68
C TYR A 27 10.25 8.36 -9.99
N GLY A 28 11.08 8.30 -8.94
CA GLY A 28 12.50 7.94 -9.07
C GLY A 28 12.70 6.48 -9.48
N ALA A 29 11.86 5.58 -8.96
CA ALA A 29 11.87 4.15 -9.29
C ALA A 29 11.44 3.89 -10.75
N ASP A 30 10.42 4.58 -11.23
CA ASP A 30 9.92 4.48 -12.61
C ASP A 30 10.98 4.88 -13.63
N THR A 31 11.72 5.96 -13.36
CA THR A 31 12.88 6.37 -14.19
C THR A 31 13.95 5.27 -14.24
N ALA A 32 14.09 4.49 -13.17
CA ALA A 32 15.00 3.36 -13.09
C ALA A 32 14.42 2.04 -13.66
N LYS A 33 13.18 2.07 -14.19
CA LYS A 33 12.38 0.90 -14.61
C LYS A 33 12.21 -0.13 -13.49
N LEU A 34 11.94 0.36 -12.29
CA LEU A 34 11.59 -0.43 -11.12
C LEU A 34 10.11 -0.23 -10.81
N GLU A 35 9.33 -1.29 -10.89
CA GLU A 35 7.93 -1.30 -10.49
C GLU A 35 7.82 -1.91 -9.09
N TYR A 36 7.03 -1.30 -8.22
CA TYR A 36 6.68 -1.91 -6.94
C TYR A 36 5.18 -1.89 -6.68
N LYS A 37 4.71 -2.85 -5.88
CA LYS A 37 3.31 -2.96 -5.47
C LYS A 37 3.23 -3.39 -4.01
N LEU A 38 2.46 -2.62 -3.25
CA LEU A 38 2.14 -2.89 -1.85
C LEU A 38 0.68 -3.32 -1.77
N VAL A 39 0.41 -4.46 -1.14
CA VAL A 39 -0.94 -5.00 -1.01
C VAL A 39 -1.11 -5.59 0.38
N ALA A 40 -2.22 -5.28 1.04
CA ALA A 40 -2.68 -6.02 2.22
C ALA A 40 -3.21 -7.38 1.75
N GLY A 41 -2.53 -8.46 2.13
CA GLY A 41 -2.98 -9.84 1.91
C GLY A 41 -3.64 -10.42 3.16
N GLU A 42 -4.26 -11.60 3.04
CA GLU A 42 -4.95 -12.29 4.15
C GLU A 42 -4.08 -12.54 5.38
N HIS A 43 -2.75 -12.67 5.19
CA HIS A 43 -1.81 -12.99 6.26
C HIS A 43 -0.82 -11.85 6.56
N GLY A 44 -1.00 -10.66 5.98
CA GLY A 44 -0.14 -9.50 6.24
C GLY A 44 0.21 -8.69 4.99
N LEU A 45 1.27 -7.89 5.07
CA LEU A 45 1.72 -7.04 3.97
C LEU A 45 2.50 -7.85 2.92
N VAL A 46 2.07 -7.73 1.66
CA VAL A 46 2.78 -8.27 0.50
C VAL A 46 3.46 -7.13 -0.26
N ILE A 47 4.78 -7.22 -0.37
CA ILE A 47 5.61 -6.29 -1.15
C ILE A 47 6.08 -7.04 -2.40
N ARG A 48 5.72 -6.54 -3.58
CA ARG A 48 6.21 -7.05 -4.86
C ARG A 48 7.07 -5.98 -5.50
N VAL A 49 8.26 -6.36 -5.96
CA VAL A 49 9.15 -5.47 -6.71
C VAL A 49 9.57 -6.19 -7.98
N LYS A 50 9.54 -5.48 -9.11
CA LYS A 50 9.97 -5.95 -10.42
C LYS A 50 10.92 -4.93 -11.02
N GLY A 51 11.93 -5.41 -11.74
CA GLY A 51 12.85 -4.56 -12.47
C GLY A 51 14.22 -5.20 -12.59
N PHE A 52 15.25 -4.37 -12.82
CA PHE A 52 16.59 -4.87 -13.07
C PHE A 52 17.25 -5.45 -11.80
N ASN A 53 17.70 -6.70 -11.88
CA ASN A 53 18.36 -7.44 -10.78
C ASN A 53 19.53 -6.71 -10.11
N GLN A 54 20.23 -5.81 -10.81
CA GLN A 54 21.33 -5.04 -10.23
C GLN A 54 20.86 -3.89 -9.32
N LYS A 55 19.63 -3.39 -9.52
CA LYS A 55 19.03 -2.30 -8.73
C LYS A 55 18.03 -2.81 -7.70
N LEU A 56 17.51 -4.03 -7.87
CA LEU A 56 16.57 -4.67 -6.93
C LEU A 56 17.13 -4.74 -5.50
N PRO A 57 18.37 -5.21 -5.25
CA PRO A 57 18.88 -5.30 -3.90
C PRO A 57 19.09 -3.93 -3.27
N HIS A 58 19.45 -2.91 -4.04
CA HIS A 58 19.60 -1.56 -3.50
C HIS A 58 18.23 -0.98 -3.13
N PHE A 59 17.24 -1.05 -4.02
CA PHE A 59 15.89 -0.55 -3.75
C PHE A 59 15.15 -1.32 -2.62
N LEU A 60 15.40 -2.63 -2.49
CA LEU A 60 14.81 -3.49 -1.45
C LEU A 60 15.56 -3.45 -0.10
N TYR A 61 16.90 -3.52 -0.11
CA TYR A 61 17.71 -3.58 1.12
C TYR A 61 18.16 -2.20 1.61
N SER A 62 18.30 -1.19 0.74
CA SER A 62 18.59 0.17 1.17
C SER A 62 17.30 0.98 1.29
N GLN A 63 16.78 1.03 2.50
CA GLN A 63 16.37 2.30 3.11
C GLN A 63 15.10 3.02 2.64
N LEU A 64 14.28 2.49 1.73
CA LEU A 64 13.06 3.20 1.32
C LEU A 64 11.81 2.59 1.90
N ILE A 65 11.51 1.33 1.58
CA ILE A 65 10.30 0.67 2.10
C ILE A 65 10.49 0.27 3.56
N ILE A 66 11.65 -0.31 3.90
CA ILE A 66 11.94 -0.74 5.27
C ILE A 66 12.09 0.47 6.21
N ASP A 67 12.69 1.57 5.75
CA ASP A 67 12.84 2.76 6.61
C ASP A 67 11.50 3.49 6.76
N HIS A 68 10.67 3.60 5.71
CA HIS A 68 9.31 4.14 5.87
C HIS A 68 8.37 3.23 6.68
N LEU A 69 8.64 1.93 6.72
CA LEU A 69 7.97 1.01 7.64
C LEU A 69 8.49 1.17 9.08
N SER A 70 9.78 1.45 9.25
CA SER A 70 10.42 1.60 10.56
C SER A 70 10.11 2.96 11.20
N ASP A 71 10.02 4.02 10.40
CA ASP A 71 9.61 5.37 10.78
C ASP A 71 8.27 5.72 10.11
N PHE A 72 7.25 4.94 10.42
CA PHE A 72 5.91 5.14 9.86
C PHE A 72 5.27 6.39 10.46
N GLY A 73 5.15 7.44 9.64
CA GLY A 73 4.52 8.70 9.99
C GLY A 73 3.50 9.17 8.95
N PHE A 74 2.48 9.89 9.42
CA PHE A 74 1.49 10.54 8.56
C PHE A 74 0.93 11.79 9.24
N THR A 75 0.44 12.73 8.43
CA THR A 75 -0.28 13.90 8.92
C THR A 75 -1.79 13.62 9.00
N PRO A 76 -2.54 14.30 9.87
CA PRO A 76 -4.00 14.15 9.93
C PRO A 76 -4.69 14.42 8.59
N ALA A 77 -4.13 15.33 7.78
CA ALA A 77 -4.64 15.63 6.45
C ALA A 77 -4.52 14.43 5.50
N VAL A 78 -3.36 13.75 5.48
CA VAL A 78 -3.16 12.54 4.66
C VAL A 78 -4.11 11.43 5.11
N PHE A 79 -4.31 11.26 6.41
CA PHE A 79 -5.23 10.27 6.94
C PHE A 79 -6.67 10.49 6.44
N GLU A 80 -7.20 11.72 6.50
CA GLU A 80 -8.56 11.99 6.03
C GLU A 80 -8.70 11.79 4.51
N VAL A 81 -7.68 12.14 3.72
CA VAL A 81 -7.66 11.84 2.27
C VAL A 81 -7.73 10.32 2.03
N ILE A 82 -6.86 9.55 2.67
CA ILE A 82 -6.83 8.08 2.52
C ILE A 82 -8.14 7.45 2.97
N LYS A 83 -8.73 7.92 4.06
CA LYS A 83 -10.02 7.44 4.56
C LYS A 83 -11.16 7.67 3.56
N GLU A 84 -11.20 8.83 2.91
CA GLU A 84 -12.20 9.10 1.86
C GLU A 84 -11.96 8.23 0.62
N GLU A 85 -10.71 8.01 0.21
CA GLU A 85 -10.38 7.11 -0.92
C GLU A 85 -10.73 5.65 -0.61
N LEU A 86 -10.46 5.18 0.61
CA LEU A 86 -10.85 3.84 1.05
C LEU A 86 -12.37 3.67 1.06
N LYS A 87 -13.12 4.65 1.57
CA LYS A 87 -14.59 4.62 1.51
C LYS A 87 -15.08 4.50 0.07
N LYS A 88 -14.57 5.33 -0.85
CA LYS A 88 -14.93 5.23 -2.28
C LYS A 88 -14.63 3.85 -2.84
N THR A 89 -13.47 3.29 -2.51
CA THR A 89 -13.06 1.95 -2.96
C THR A 89 -14.00 0.87 -2.43
N TYR A 90 -14.34 0.90 -1.14
CA TYR A 90 -15.31 -0.02 -0.53
C TYR A 90 -16.70 0.12 -1.16
N PHE A 91 -17.20 1.34 -1.36
CA PHE A 91 -18.47 1.57 -2.03
C PHE A 91 -18.44 1.09 -3.49
N SER A 92 -17.35 1.34 -4.22
CA SER A 92 -17.18 0.89 -5.60
C SER A 92 -17.21 -0.64 -5.70
N MET A 93 -16.54 -1.34 -4.77
CA MET A 93 -16.61 -2.81 -4.68
C MET A 93 -18.03 -3.31 -4.42
N LEU A 94 -18.80 -2.63 -3.56
CA LEU A 94 -20.19 -2.99 -3.27
C LEU A 94 -21.14 -2.74 -4.45
N ILE A 95 -20.88 -1.70 -5.26
CA ILE A 95 -21.69 -1.34 -6.43
C ILE A 95 -21.37 -2.26 -7.62
N THR A 96 -20.11 -2.67 -7.80
CA THR A 96 -19.66 -3.53 -8.90
C THR A 96 -19.98 -5.01 -8.61
N SER A 97 -21.26 -5.31 -8.42
CA SER A 97 -21.88 -6.59 -8.03
C SER A 97 -21.63 -7.78 -8.98
N GLU A 98 -20.43 -7.95 -9.52
CA GLU A 98 -19.94 -9.22 -10.08
C GLU A 98 -19.19 -10.06 -9.03
N VAL A 99 -18.73 -9.46 -7.92
CA VAL A 99 -17.99 -10.17 -6.86
C VAL A 99 -18.92 -10.89 -5.86
N LEU A 100 -20.23 -10.57 -5.85
CA LEU A 100 -21.23 -11.23 -5.00
C LEU A 100 -21.83 -12.52 -5.61
N ALA A 101 -21.41 -12.90 -6.81
CA ALA A 101 -22.02 -14.00 -7.58
C ALA A 101 -21.19 -15.31 -7.61
N LYS A 102 -20.20 -15.47 -6.73
CA LYS A 102 -19.49 -16.75 -6.54
C LYS A 102 -19.52 -17.22 -5.10
#